data_AF-A0A1Z4IL39-F1
#
_entry.id   AF-A0A1Z4IL39-F1
#
_cell.length_a   1.000
_cell.length_b   1.000
_cell.length_c   1.000
_cell.angle_alpha   90.00
_cell.angle_beta   90.00
_cell.angle_gamma   90.00
#
_symmetry.space_group_name_H-M   'P 1'
#
loop_
_entity.id
_entity.type
_entity.pdbx_description
1 polymer ?
#
loop_
_entity_poly.entity_id
_entity_poly.type
_entity_poly.pdbx_seq_one_letter_code
_entity_poly.pdbx_strand_id
1 'polypeptide(L)' 'MTIYKQTEFYRDYRIEVDLDDLPDGMNWCYWIEDEQGNLLAEGSFQDSADSAYETAYSIIDDELRRLGIIDLSTIEI' A
#
# COMPACT_ATOMS: atom_id res chain seq x y z
N MET A 1 15.11 -14.18 -4.72
CA MET A 1 14.20 -13.05 -5.02
C MET A 1 12.80 -13.62 -5.02
N THR A 2 12.13 -13.43 -3.90
CA THR A 2 10.74 -13.85 -3.71
C THR A 2 9.93 -12.56 -3.74
N ILE A 3 8.95 -12.51 -4.63
CA ILE A 3 8.03 -11.39 -4.74
C ILE A 3 6.75 -11.80 -4.02
N TYR A 4 6.40 -11.07 -2.97
CA TYR A 4 5.13 -11.25 -2.27
C TYR A 4 4.17 -10.20 -2.78
N LYS A 5 3.11 -10.67 -3.44
CA LYS A 5 2.06 -9.82 -3.97
C LYS A 5 0.83 -9.90 -3.09
N GLN A 6 0.32 -8.75 -2.66
CA GLN A 6 -0.92 -8.64 -1.92
C GLN A 6 -1.84 -7.66 -2.62
N THR A 7 -3.09 -8.07 -2.87
CA THR A 7 -4.11 -7.22 -3.47
C THR A 7 -5.27 -7.12 -2.49
N GLU A 8 -5.61 -5.89 -2.10
CA GLU A 8 -6.71 -5.56 -1.24
C GLU A 8 -7.72 -4.68 -1.98
N PHE A 9 -9.00 -4.85 -1.66
CA PHE A 9 -10.08 -4.06 -2.25
C PHE A 9 -10.75 -3.28 -1.13
N TYR A 10 -10.65 -1.95 -1.21
CA TYR A 10 -11.28 -1.04 -0.28
C TYR A 10 -12.39 -0.27 -0.99
N ARG A 11 -13.66 -0.61 -0.71
CA ARG A 11 -14.83 -0.07 -1.42
C ARG A 11 -14.66 -0.24 -2.94
N ASP A 12 -14.61 0.86 -3.67
CA ASP A 12 -14.45 0.93 -5.13
C ASP A 12 -12.98 1.08 -5.57
N TYR A 13 -12.04 0.96 -4.63
CA TYR A 13 -10.61 1.11 -4.89
C TYR A 13 -9.87 -0.21 -4.75
N ARG A 14 -8.92 -0.45 -5.65
CA ARG A 14 -7.99 -1.57 -5.61
C ARG A 14 -6.65 -1.07 -5.10
N ILE A 15 -6.13 -1.70 -4.06
CA ILE A 15 -4.82 -1.42 -3.50
C ILE A 15 -3.97 -2.66 -3.75
N GLU A 16 -2.92 -2.51 -4.53
CA GLU A 16 -1.96 -3.57 -4.82
C GLU A 16 -0.65 -3.23 -4.15
N VAL A 17 -0.04 -4.21 -3.49
CA VAL A 17 1.24 -4.09 -2.80
C VAL A 17 2.13 -5.23 -3.26
N ASP A 18 3.26 -4.91 -3.87
CA ASP A 18 4.32 -5.86 -4.17
C ASP A 18 5.51 -5.63 -3.24
N LEU A 19 5.92 -6.69 -2.56
CA LEU A 19 7.09 -6.76 -1.70
C LEU A 19 8.17 -7.59 -2.39
N ASP A 20 9.29 -6.95 -2.68
CA ASP A 20 10.46 -7.58 -3.26
C ASP A 20 11.54 -7.77 -2.17
N ASP A 21 11.82 -9.03 -1.84
CA ASP A 21 12.85 -9.41 -0.89
C ASP A 21 14.23 -9.38 -1.56
N LEU A 22 14.99 -8.32 -1.28
CA LEU A 22 16.33 -8.07 -1.78
C LEU A 22 17.38 -8.42 -0.71
N PRO A 23 18.61 -8.79 -1.11
CA PRO A 23 19.69 -9.11 -0.17
C PRO A 23 20.09 -7.96 0.77
N ASP A 24 19.81 -6.72 0.38
CA ASP A 24 20.15 -5.49 1.12
C ASP A 24 18.94 -4.86 1.84
N GLY A 25 17.74 -5.46 1.77
CA GLY A 25 16.53 -4.95 2.39
C GLY A 25 15.25 -5.36 1.68
N MET A 26 14.12 -4.82 2.13
CA MET A 26 12.81 -5.08 1.52
C MET A 26 12.39 -3.86 0.69
N ASN A 27 12.07 -4.08 -0.58
CA ASN A 27 11.51 -3.03 -1.42
C ASN A 27 10.00 -3.22 -1.56
N TRP A 28 9.25 -2.22 -1.15
CA TRP A 28 7.80 -2.21 -1.20
C TRP A 28 7.36 -1.28 -2.32
N CYS A 29 6.46 -1.76 -3.16
CA CYS A 29 5.78 -0.98 -4.17
C CYS A 29 4.28 -1.08 -3.92
N TYR A 30 3.56 0.03 -4.05
CA TYR A 30 2.11 0.03 -3.95
C TYR A 30 1.46 0.79 -5.12
N TRP A 31 0.26 0.36 -5.49
CA TRP A 31 -0.59 1.00 -6.49
C TRP A 31 -2.02 1.09 -5.96
N ILE A 32 -2.63 2.26 -6.13
CA ILE A 32 -4.01 2.53 -5.75
C ILE A 32 -4.75 2.89 -7.03
N GLU A 33 -5.74 2.10 -7.39
CA GLU A 33 -6.56 2.26 -8.59
C GLU A 33 -8.04 2.42 -8.20
N ASP A 34 -8.80 3.12 -9.05
CA ASP A 34 -10.26 3.18 -8.94
C ASP A 34 -10.96 1.96 -9.58
N GLU A 35 -12.29 1.92 -9.51
CA GLU A 35 -13.14 0.87 -10.09
C GLU A 35 -13.04 0.74 -11.61
N GLN A 36 -12.58 1.79 -12.29
CA GLN A 36 -12.35 1.82 -13.73
C GLN A 36 -10.92 1.39 -14.10
N GLY A 37 -10.06 1.13 -13.11
CA GLY A 37 -8.65 0.80 -13.29
C GLY A 37 -7.78 2.02 -13.58
N ASN A 38 -8.23 3.24 -13.26
CA ASN A 38 -7.38 4.41 -13.34
C ASN A 38 -6.46 4.45 -12.13
N LEU A 39 -5.15 4.61 -12.39
CA LEU A 39 -4.17 4.78 -11.33
C LEU A 39 -4.36 6.14 -10.65
N LEU A 40 -4.64 6.12 -9.35
CA LEU A 40 -4.80 7.31 -8.51
C LEU A 40 -3.49 7.68 -7.81
N ALA A 41 -2.76 6.68 -7.32
CA ALA A 41 -1.45 6.86 -6.73
C ALA A 41 -0.60 5.59 -6.87
N GLU A 42 0.71 5.79 -6.95
CA GLU A 42 1.71 4.74 -6.84
C GLU A 42 2.90 5.25 -6.04
N GLY A 43 3.61 4.34 -5.39
CA GLY A 43 4.82 4.69 -4.66
C GLY A 43 5.66 3.49 -4.33
N SER A 44 6.91 3.75 -3.95
CA SER A 44 7.80 2.72 -3.46
C SER A 44 8.69 3.25 -2.34
N PHE A 45 9.04 2.35 -1.43
CA PHE A 45 10.00 2.64 -0.36
C PHE A 45 10.80 1.39 -0.03
N GLN A 46 12.04 1.60 0.41
CA GLN A 46 12.90 0.54 0.92
C GLN A 46 12.92 0.60 2.43
N ASP A 47 12.69 -0.54 3.08
CA ASP A 47 12.78 -0.68 4.52
C ASP A 47 13.76 -1.79 4.90
N SER A 48 14.50 -1.57 5.98
CA SER A 48 15.46 -2.52 6.53
C SER A 48 14.75 -3.57 7.40
N ALA A 49 14.14 -4.56 6.74
CA ALA A 49 13.75 -5.92 7.15
C ALA A 49 13.01 -6.21 8.48
N ASP A 50 13.11 -5.40 9.54
CA ASP A 50 12.65 -5.75 10.89
C ASP A 50 11.31 -5.09 11.29
N SER A 51 10.81 -4.08 10.54
CA SER A 51 9.53 -3.38 10.81
C SER A 51 8.71 -3.09 9.54
N ALA A 52 8.87 -3.95 8.55
CA ALA A 52 8.53 -3.66 7.16
C ALA A 52 7.02 -3.57 6.87
N TYR A 53 6.17 -4.41 7.50
CA TYR A 53 4.74 -4.44 7.20
C TYR A 53 3.96 -3.26 7.82
N GLU A 54 4.13 -2.97 9.10
CA GLU A 54 3.39 -1.86 9.75
C GLU A 54 3.76 -0.51 9.14
N THR A 55 5.03 -0.31 8.81
CA THR A 55 5.51 0.89 8.12
C THR A 55 4.91 1.00 6.72
N ALA A 56 4.87 -0.12 5.97
CA ALA A 56 4.24 -0.17 4.66
C ALA A 56 2.78 0.25 4.69
N TYR A 57 2.02 -0.39 5.57
CA TYR A 57 0.60 -0.11 5.71
C TYR A 57 0.34 1.30 6.23
N SER A 58 1.19 1.83 7.11
CA SER A 58 1.06 3.22 7.57
C SER A 58 1.28 4.23 6.44
N ILE A 59 2.22 3.98 5.52
CA ILE A 59 2.46 4.86 4.36
C ILE A 59 1.28 4.80 3.39
N ILE A 60 0.80 3.60 3.09
CA ILE A 60 -0.35 3.38 2.19
C ILE A 60 -1.61 4.02 2.80
N ASP A 61 -1.83 3.86 4.10
CA ASP A 61 -2.96 4.44 4.84
C ASP A 61 -2.93 5.98 4.82
N ASP A 62 -1.75 6.60 4.97
CA ASP A 62 -1.61 8.05 4.83
C ASP A 62 -1.90 8.53 3.39
N GLU A 63 -1.50 7.75 2.39
CA GLU A 63 -1.79 8.06 0.98
C GLU A 63 -3.28 7.93 0.66
N LEU A 64 -3.94 6.88 1.16
CA LEU A 64 -5.39 6.71 1.04
C LEU A 64 -6.16 7.87 1.71
N ARG A 65 -5.68 8.38 2.85
CA ARG A 65 -6.22 9.59 3.47
C ARG A 65 -5.99 10.83 2.62
N ARG A 66 -4.79 11.01 2.07
CA ARG A 66 -4.46 12.16 1.19
C ARG A 66 -5.35 12.18 -0.04
N LEU A 67 -5.67 11.02 -0.59
CA LEU A 67 -6.60 10.86 -1.71
C LEU A 67 -8.07 11.05 -1.30
N GLY A 68 -8.37 11.14 -0.01
CA GLY A 68 -9.75 11.22 0.51
C GLY A 68 -10.54 9.91 0.41
N ILE A 69 -9.85 8.77 0.24
CA ILE A 69 -10.44 7.44 0.12
C ILE A 69 -10.88 6.92 1.50
N ILE A 70 -10.05 7.14 2.52
CA ILE A 70 -10.36 6.82 3.92
C ILE A 70 -10.74 8.12 4.64
N ASP A 71 -11.96 8.17 5.16
CA ASP A 71 -12.41 9.27 6.03
C ASP A 71 -12.39 8.82 7.50
N LEU A 72 -11.79 9.64 8.38
CA LEU A 72 -11.64 9.40 9.82
C LEU A 72 -12.98 9.18 10.56
N SER A 73 -14.12 9.52 9.95
CA SER A 73 -15.45 9.24 10.52
C SER A 73 -15.92 7.79 10.34
N THR A 74 -15.21 6.95 9.56
CA THR A 74 -15.57 5.54 9.34
C THR A 74 -14.94 4.59 10.38
N ILE A 75 -14.03 5.06 11.23
CA ILE A 75 -13.51 4.27 12.36
C ILE A 75 -14.43 4.51 13.57
N GLU A 76 -15.64 3.95 13.51
CA GLU A 76 -16.40 3.66 14.73
C GLU A 76 -15.85 2.34 15.30
N ILE A 77 -15.20 2.41 16.47
CA ILE A 77 -14.70 1.27 17.26
C ILE A 77 -15.82 0.78 18.17
#